data_AF-Q13H54-F1
#
_entry.id   AF-Q13H54-F1
#
_cell.length_a   1.000
_cell.length_b   1.000
_cell.length_c   1.000
_cell.angle_alpha   90.00
_cell.angle_beta   90.00
_cell.angle_gamma   90.00
#
_symmetry.space_group_name_H-M   'P 1'
#
loop_
_entity.id
_entity.type
_entity.pdbx_description
1 polymer ?
#
loop_
_entity_poly.entity_id
_entity_poly.type
_entity_poly.pdbx_seq_one_letter_code
_entity_poly.pdbx_strand_id
1 'polypeptide(L)'
;MKIMPSLIKVPPMTEAKMSSTTTRDIGEQLKARLRGEAAQHGLSIGDEARDSLRAALSTDSIDLQHNLAESIRSRIEPLGGIDLEFPPRDGFGKEWTAAHDRS
;
A
#
# COMPACT_ATOMS: atom_id res chain seq x y z
N MET A 1 10.50 9.23 62.90
CA MET A 1 10.24 8.11 61.98
C MET A 1 9.93 8.71 60.61
N LYS A 2 10.83 8.54 59.62
CA LYS A 2 10.72 9.15 58.29
C LYS A 2 9.78 8.31 57.43
N ILE A 3 8.72 8.91 56.90
CA ILE A 3 7.81 8.25 55.95
C ILE A 3 8.16 8.79 54.56
N MET A 4 8.80 7.95 53.73
CA MET A 4 9.12 8.30 52.34
C MET A 4 7.95 7.85 51.46
N PRO A 5 7.47 8.67 50.50
CA PRO A 5 6.45 8.22 49.56
C PRO A 5 7.07 7.27 48.53
N SER A 6 6.54 6.05 48.46
CA SER A 6 6.87 5.08 47.40
C SER A 6 6.43 5.63 46.04
N LEU A 7 7.39 5.77 45.13
CA LEU A 7 7.15 6.01 43.71
C LEU A 7 6.49 4.76 43.10
N ILE A 8 5.21 4.85 42.77
CA ILE A 8 4.53 3.87 41.92
C ILE A 8 5.03 4.11 40.49
N LYS A 9 5.89 3.23 39.99
CA LYS A 9 6.33 3.22 38.59
C LYS A 9 5.17 2.70 37.73
N VAL A 10 4.47 3.61 37.08
CA VAL A 10 3.49 3.26 36.03
C VAL A 10 4.24 2.62 34.86
N PRO A 11 3.91 1.38 34.46
CA PRO A 11 4.50 0.78 33.26
C PRO A 11 3.99 1.53 32.02
N PRO A 12 4.83 1.78 31.00
CA PRO A 12 4.36 2.41 29.77
C PRO A 12 3.33 1.49 29.10
N MET A 13 2.13 2.02 28.91
CA MET A 13 1.08 1.39 28.13
C MET A 13 1.55 1.24 26.69
N THR A 14 1.64 0.00 26.23
CA THR A 14 1.75 -0.39 24.81
C THR A 14 2.84 0.34 24.03
N GLU A 15 4.07 -0.12 24.20
CA GLU A 15 5.11 0.09 23.19
C GLU A 15 4.68 -0.68 21.93
N ALA A 16 4.06 0.03 20.98
CA ALA A 16 3.80 -0.50 19.65
C ALA A 16 5.16 -0.87 19.04
N LYS A 17 5.45 -2.17 18.97
CA LYS A 17 6.70 -2.69 18.43
C LYS A 17 6.80 -2.32 16.94
N MET A 18 7.46 -1.21 16.63
CA MET A 18 7.76 -0.79 15.27
C MET A 18 8.66 -1.84 14.61
N SER A 19 8.17 -2.48 13.55
CA SER A 19 9.00 -3.32 12.70
C SER A 19 9.95 -2.44 11.90
N SER A 20 11.25 -2.68 12.02
CA SER A 20 12.25 -2.01 11.18
C SER A 20 12.45 -2.80 9.89
N THR A 21 12.27 -2.14 8.75
CA THR A 21 12.53 -2.68 7.42
C THR A 21 13.49 -1.76 6.70
N THR A 22 14.51 -2.34 6.06
CA THR A 22 15.51 -1.60 5.28
C THR A 22 15.26 -1.81 3.81
N THR A 23 14.94 -0.74 3.08
CA THR A 23 14.90 -0.75 1.62
C THR A 23 16.28 -0.36 1.09
N ARG A 24 16.94 -1.27 0.36
CA ARG A 24 18.20 -0.98 -0.33
C ARG A 24 17.92 -0.36 -1.70
N ASP A 25 18.90 0.39 -2.20
CA ASP A 25 18.88 0.97 -3.56
C ASP A 25 17.67 1.86 -3.88
N ILE A 26 17.28 2.72 -2.94
CA ILE A 26 16.30 3.79 -3.24
C ILE A 26 16.95 4.81 -4.18
N GLY A 27 16.28 5.12 -5.31
CA GLY A 27 16.82 6.06 -6.30
C GLY A 27 17.11 7.45 -5.71
N GLU A 28 18.13 8.14 -6.22
CA GLU A 28 18.55 9.46 -5.71
C GLU A 28 17.43 10.50 -5.76
N GLN A 29 16.62 10.48 -6.81
CA GLN A 29 15.47 11.38 -6.94
C GLN A 29 14.44 11.16 -5.82
N LEU A 30 14.18 9.90 -5.46
CA LEU A 30 13.26 9.57 -4.37
C LEU A 30 13.84 10.01 -3.02
N LYS A 31 15.15 9.81 -2.79
CA LYS A 31 15.84 10.32 -1.60
C LYS A 31 15.75 11.84 -1.48
N ALA A 32 15.92 12.57 -2.57
CA ALA A 32 15.85 14.02 -2.57
C ALA A 32 14.45 14.53 -2.21
N ARG A 33 13.40 13.90 -2.76
CA ARG A 33 12.01 14.21 -2.43
C ARG A 33 11.69 13.96 -0.95
N LEU A 34 12.02 12.77 -0.44
CA LEU A 34 11.78 12.43 0.96
C LEU A 34 12.49 13.39 1.92
N ARG A 35 13.69 13.87 1.59
CA ARG A 35 14.36 14.90 2.39
C ARG A 35 13.61 16.24 2.37
N GLY A 36 13.13 16.65 1.20
CA GLY A 36 12.37 17.90 1.05
C GLY A 36 11.04 17.85 1.81
N GLU A 37 10.31 16.74 1.74
CA GLU A 37 9.05 16.54 2.46
C GLU A 37 9.28 16.43 3.97
N ALA A 38 10.27 15.64 4.41
CA ALA A 38 10.63 15.52 5.82
C ALA A 38 11.01 16.87 6.45
N ALA A 39 11.74 17.71 5.71
CA ALA A 39 12.09 19.06 6.18
C ALA A 39 10.85 19.97 6.33
N GLN A 40 9.85 19.82 5.46
CA GLN A 40 8.60 20.56 5.55
C GLN A 40 7.74 20.09 6.71
N HIS A 41 7.70 18.78 6.97
CA HIS A 41 6.89 18.17 8.03
C HIS A 41 7.61 18.13 9.39
N GLY A 42 8.91 18.46 9.45
CA GLY A 42 9.70 18.39 10.68
C GLY A 42 9.97 16.96 11.15
N LEU A 43 9.95 15.99 10.23
CA LEU A 43 10.12 14.57 10.50
C LEU A 43 11.52 14.08 10.13
N SER A 44 11.89 12.89 10.60
CA SER A 44 13.04 12.19 10.06
C SER A 44 12.70 11.67 8.66
N ILE A 45 13.70 11.50 7.78
CA ILE A 45 13.50 10.91 6.45
C ILE A 45 12.83 9.53 6.52
N GLY A 46 13.13 8.76 7.56
CA GLY A 46 12.56 7.43 7.77
C GLY A 46 11.11 7.48 8.23
N ASP A 47 10.74 8.47 9.04
CA ASP A 47 9.35 8.65 9.48
C ASP A 47 8.48 9.19 8.35
N GLU A 48 9.00 10.13 7.57
CA GLU A 48 8.36 10.61 6.34
C GLU A 48 8.10 9.47 5.35
N ALA A 49 9.11 8.60 5.14
CA ALA A 49 8.96 7.43 4.29
C ALA A 49 7.88 6.46 4.81
N ARG A 50 7.84 6.21 6.13
CA ARG A 50 6.79 5.37 6.74
C ARG A 50 5.41 5.99 6.59
N ASP A 51 5.29 7.30 6.76
CA ASP A 51 4.01 7.98 6.65
C ASP A 51 3.49 8.01 5.21
N SER A 52 4.36 8.31 4.25
CA SER A 52 4.04 8.23 2.82
C SER A 52 3.58 6.84 2.39
N LEU A 53 4.28 5.78 2.84
CA LEU A 53 3.87 4.40 2.56
C LEU A 53 2.53 4.08 3.24
N ARG A 54 2.30 4.53 4.47
CA ARG A 54 1.02 4.36 5.16
C ARG A 54 -0.11 5.05 4.40
N ALA A 55 0.08 6.30 3.97
CA ALA A 55 -0.92 7.06 3.24
C ALA A 55 -1.28 6.40 1.89
N ALA A 56 -0.26 5.97 1.14
CA ALA A 56 -0.44 5.26 -0.12
C ALA A 56 -1.22 3.95 0.07
N LEU A 57 -0.79 3.10 1.01
CA LEU A 57 -1.42 1.79 1.26
C LEU A 57 -2.80 1.89 1.93
N SER A 58 -3.05 2.96 2.69
CA SER A 58 -4.39 3.22 3.27
C SER A 58 -5.39 3.59 2.18
N THR A 59 -4.94 4.19 1.09
CA THR A 59 -5.79 4.54 -0.07
C THR A 59 -6.20 3.29 -0.85
N ASP A 60 -5.29 2.31 -1.02
CA ASP A 60 -5.58 1.04 -1.70
C ASP A 60 -6.59 0.15 -0.96
N SER A 61 -6.82 0.40 0.33
CA SER A 61 -7.81 -0.34 1.14
C SER A 61 -9.24 0.16 0.93
N ILE A 62 -9.42 1.35 0.35
CA ILE A 62 -10.74 1.99 0.17
C ILE A 62 -11.45 1.45 -1.08
N ASP A 63 -10.72 0.96 -2.09
CA ASP A 63 -11.32 0.46 -3.34
C ASP A 63 -11.73 -1.02 -3.31
N LEU A 64 -11.30 -1.78 -2.29
CA LEU A 64 -11.75 -3.17 -2.09
C LEU A 64 -13.20 -3.29 -1.56
N GLN A 65 -13.85 -2.17 -1.24
CA GLN A 65 -15.24 -2.16 -0.78
C GLN A 65 -16.27 -2.24 -1.92
N HIS A 66 -15.84 -2.04 -3.17
CA HIS A 66 -16.69 -2.32 -4.33
C HIS A 66 -16.25 -3.63 -4.95
N ASN A 67 -17.12 -4.63 -4.85
CA ASN A 67 -16.99 -5.85 -5.64
C ASN A 67 -16.76 -5.44 -7.10
N LEU A 68 -15.79 -6.03 -7.80
CA LEU A 68 -15.51 -5.75 -9.22
C LEU A 68 -16.78 -5.69 -10.07
N ALA A 69 -17.76 -6.56 -9.78
CA ALA A 69 -19.06 -6.57 -10.43
C ALA A 69 -19.86 -5.27 -10.22
N GLU A 70 -19.80 -4.67 -9.03
CA GLU A 70 -20.45 -3.41 -8.68
C GLU A 70 -19.76 -2.23 -9.36
N SER A 71 -18.42 -2.20 -9.39
CA SER A 71 -17.63 -1.17 -10.09
C SER A 71 -17.91 -1.18 -11.60
N ILE A 72 -17.98 -2.37 -12.21
CA ILE A 72 -18.37 -2.52 -13.62
C ILE A 72 -19.81 -2.03 -13.80
N ARG A 73 -20.75 -2.44 -12.95
CA ARG A 73 -22.16 -2.05 -13.06
C ARG A 73 -22.37 -0.54 -12.97
N SER A 74 -21.73 0.13 -12.01
CA SER A 74 -21.78 1.58 -11.82
C SER A 74 -21.35 2.36 -13.08
N ARG A 75 -20.38 1.82 -13.82
CA ARG A 75 -19.93 2.42 -15.07
C ARG A 75 -20.87 2.17 -16.26
N ILE A 76 -21.61 1.07 -16.26
CA ILE A 76 -22.43 0.61 -17.39
C ILE A 76 -23.91 0.99 -17.25
N GLU A 77 -24.43 1.08 -16.03
CA GLU A 77 -25.84 1.42 -15.76
C GLU A 77 -26.27 2.77 -16.37
N PRO A 78 -25.48 3.86 -16.31
CA PRO A 78 -25.87 5.15 -16.91
C PRO A 78 -25.99 5.08 -18.45
N LEU A 79 -25.39 4.07 -19.07
CA LEU A 79 -25.43 3.83 -20.51
C LEU A 79 -26.63 2.97 -20.92
N GLY A 80 -27.43 2.48 -19.95
CA GLY A 80 -28.56 1.60 -20.20
C GLY A 80 -28.17 0.13 -20.47
N GLY A 81 -26.91 -0.23 -20.21
CA GLY A 81 -26.33 -1.52 -20.62
C GLY A 81 -25.55 -1.43 -21.92
N ILE A 82 -24.58 -2.33 -22.11
CA ILE A 82 -23.80 -2.46 -23.34
C ILE A 82 -23.86 -3.92 -23.78
N ASP A 83 -24.14 -4.16 -25.06
CA ASP A 83 -23.93 -5.45 -25.71
C ASP A 83 -22.57 -5.44 -26.42
N LEU A 84 -21.74 -6.44 -26.14
CA LEU A 84 -20.37 -6.51 -26.67
C LEU A 84 -20.29 -7.62 -27.71
N GLU A 85 -19.99 -7.24 -28.95
CA GLU A 85 -19.65 -8.22 -29.97
C GLU A 85 -18.24 -8.75 -29.70
N PHE A 86 -18.15 -10.06 -29.43
CA PHE A 86 -16.86 -10.69 -29.20
C PHE A 86 -16.18 -10.96 -30.54
N PRO A 87 -14.93 -10.52 -30.75
CA PRO A 87 -14.19 -10.90 -31.94
C PRO A 87 -13.98 -12.42 -31.96
N PRO A 88 -13.85 -13.03 -33.15
CA PRO A 88 -13.51 -14.45 -33.26
C PRO A 88 -12.21 -14.72 -32.48
N ARG A 89 -12.22 -15.74 -31.63
CA ARG A 89 -11.03 -16.18 -30.90
C ARG A 89 -10.04 -16.76 -31.92
N ASP A 90 -9.05 -15.97 -32.30
CA ASP A 90 -7.85 -16.52 -32.91
C ASP A 90 -7.06 -17.28 -31.84
N GLY A 91 -6.56 -18.45 -32.21
CA GLY A 91 -5.91 -19.37 -31.28
C GLY A 91 -4.59 -18.81 -30.74
N PHE A 92 -4.64 -17.96 -29.72
CA PHE A 92 -3.51 -17.50 -28.92
C PHE A 92 -2.98 -18.59 -27.95
N GLY A 93 -3.54 -19.80 -27.96
CA GLY A 93 -3.19 -20.88 -27.02
C GLY A 93 -2.04 -21.81 -27.44
N LYS A 94 -1.43 -21.62 -28.62
CA LYS A 94 -0.42 -22.57 -29.16
C LYS A 94 1.03 -22.22 -28.84
N GLU A 95 1.30 -20.97 -28.41
CA GLU A 95 2.65 -20.52 -28.07
C GLU A 95 2.92 -20.57 -26.55
N TRP A 96 1.88 -20.33 -25.74
CA TRP A 96 1.97 -20.40 -24.26
C TRP A 96 2.28 -21.80 -23.72
N THR A 97 1.86 -22.85 -24.43
CA THR A 97 2.14 -24.25 -24.05
C THR A 97 3.54 -24.71 -24.47
N ALA A 98 4.10 -24.19 -25.56
CA ALA A 98 5.44 -24.58 -26.03
C ALA A 98 6.59 -24.05 -25.14
N ALA A 99 6.34 -23.00 -24.37
CA ALA A 99 7.34 -22.39 -23.48
C ALA A 99 7.56 -23.16 -22.16
N HIS A 100 6.64 -24.03 -21.76
CA HIS A 100 6.70 -24.76 -20.48
C HIS A 100 7.15 -26.22 -20.60
N ASP A 101 7.37 -26.73 -21.81
CA ASP A 101 7.76 -28.13 -22.09
C ASP A 101 9.28 -28.32 -22.33
N ARG A 102 10.10 -27.38 -21.87
CA ARG A 102 11.56 -27.54 -21.81
C ARG A 102 12.04 -27.38 -20.37
N SER A 103 11.99 -28.47 -19.62
CA SER A 103 12.86 -28.70 -18.45
C SER A 103 13.19 -30.18 -18.31
#